data_AF-A0A2N0R077-F1
#
_entry.id   AF-A0A2N0R077-F1
#
_cell.length_a   1.000
_cell.length_b   1.000
_cell.length_c   1.000
_cell.angle_alpha   90.00
_cell.angle_beta   90.00
_cell.angle_gamma   90.00
#
_symmetry.space_group_name_H-M   'P 1'
#
loop_
_entity.id
_entity.type
_entity.pdbx_description
1 polymer ?
#
loop_
_entity_poly.entity_id
_entity_poly.type
_entity_poly.pdbx_seq_one_letter_code
_entity_poly.pdbx_strand_id
1 'polypeptide(L)'
;MQDFQYLWARNLVQESGRAGRDGLPAKAIIMFSQKDIRTAMGVYMKGKESLISSDEGLEASAHIKYLSDAKNKIREVLFYCSNMYQCHKQAIVNYFAWPEDPLPQEYAQSDALKMLEVINVITKMEQQQQITRNNVVDVFRQSQAKDVKSRFGHLAVYQEKFTRKLKTKEDAFLLLDDLVLRKIVEEDIILNRTSTGQNYTCSIFVLGLVEDALAKIYSIFACLANLISMTK
;
A
#
# COMPACT_ATOMS: atom_id res chain seq x y z
N MET A 1 17.14 10.18 9.53
CA MET A 1 16.49 9.14 10.34
C MET A 1 15.60 8.35 9.39
N GLN A 2 16.12 7.25 8.86
CA GLN A 2 15.50 6.46 7.78
C GLN A 2 14.60 5.40 8.40
N ASP A 3 13.30 5.68 8.46
CA ASP A 3 12.34 4.71 8.97
C ASP A 3 11.74 3.89 7.84
N PHE A 4 12.20 2.64 7.79
CA PHE A 4 11.44 1.42 7.51
C PHE A 4 10.50 1.42 6.30
N GLN A 5 11.05 1.06 5.15
CA GLN A 5 10.32 0.32 4.13
C GLN A 5 10.75 -1.16 4.27
N TYR A 6 9.84 -2.10 4.54
CA TYR A 6 10.02 -3.57 4.43
C TYR A 6 10.87 -4.33 5.46
N LEU A 7 10.61 -4.20 6.76
CA LEU A 7 11.35 -5.00 7.78
C LEU A 7 11.19 -6.53 7.60
N TRP A 8 10.07 -6.98 7.03
CA TRP A 8 9.79 -8.39 6.74
C TRP A 8 10.69 -8.99 5.64
N ALA A 9 11.27 -8.16 4.76
CA ALA A 9 12.05 -8.60 3.63
C ALA A 9 13.33 -9.35 4.05
N ARG A 10 13.88 -9.07 5.24
CA ARG A 10 15.04 -9.79 5.78
C ARG A 10 14.80 -11.29 5.92
N ASN A 11 13.68 -11.67 6.54
CA ASN A 11 13.34 -13.08 6.74
C ASN A 11 13.06 -13.77 5.40
N LEU A 12 12.35 -13.09 4.49
CA LEU A 12 12.09 -13.66 3.17
C LEU A 12 13.40 -13.90 2.42
N VAL A 13 14.31 -12.92 2.41
CA VAL A 13 15.60 -13.00 1.73
C VAL A 13 16.48 -14.06 2.35
N GLN A 14 16.51 -14.14 3.67
CA GLN A 14 17.26 -15.17 4.39
C GLN A 14 16.78 -16.58 4.01
N GLU A 15 15.46 -16.82 4.02
CA GLU A 15 14.90 -18.15 3.76
C GLU A 15 14.95 -18.53 2.28
N SER A 16 14.65 -17.60 1.37
CA SER A 16 14.79 -17.83 -0.08
C SER A 16 16.26 -17.99 -0.51
N GLY A 17 17.20 -17.27 0.12
CA GLY A 17 18.63 -17.35 -0.13
C GLY A 17 19.31 -18.64 0.37
N ARG A 18 18.57 -19.55 1.00
CA ARG A 18 19.06 -20.91 1.29
C ARG A 18 19.15 -21.77 0.02
N ALA A 19 18.31 -21.50 -0.97
CA ALA A 19 18.29 -22.24 -2.23
C ALA A 19 19.40 -21.76 -3.19
N GLY A 20 19.88 -22.65 -4.07
CA GLY A 20 20.81 -22.29 -5.16
C GLY A 20 22.23 -21.92 -4.72
N ARG A 21 22.68 -22.37 -3.53
CA ARG A 21 24.07 -22.15 -3.04
C ARG A 21 25.13 -22.86 -3.87
N ASP A 22 24.71 -23.84 -4.66
CA ASP A 22 25.50 -24.57 -5.65
C ASP A 22 25.69 -23.79 -6.96
N GLY A 23 25.08 -22.61 -7.09
CA GLY A 23 25.13 -21.79 -8.31
C GLY A 23 24.20 -22.29 -9.42
N LEU A 24 23.42 -23.34 -9.18
CA LEU A 24 22.43 -23.83 -10.13
C LEU A 24 21.12 -23.01 -10.03
N PRO A 25 20.34 -22.94 -11.12
CA PRO A 25 19.06 -22.25 -11.09
C PRO A 25 18.12 -22.82 -10.02
N ALA A 26 17.69 -21.96 -9.09
CA ALA A 26 16.74 -22.30 -8.04
C ALA A 26 15.53 -21.37 -8.10
N LYS A 27 14.41 -21.82 -7.53
CA LYS A 27 13.15 -21.05 -7.47
C LYS A 27 12.69 -20.93 -6.03
N ALA A 28 12.36 -19.71 -5.61
CA ALA A 28 11.61 -19.44 -4.40
C ALA A 28 10.15 -19.14 -4.78
N ILE A 29 9.21 -19.91 -4.23
CA ILE A 29 7.78 -19.79 -4.56
C ILE A 29 7.04 -19.45 -3.27
N ILE A 30 6.24 -18.38 -3.31
CA ILE A 30 5.38 -17.97 -2.20
C ILE A 30 3.94 -18.17 -2.64
N MET A 31 3.19 -18.95 -1.86
CA MET A 31 1.76 -19.08 -2.02
C MET A 31 1.10 -18.20 -0.96
N PHE A 32 0.28 -17.25 -1.41
CA PHE A 32 -0.37 -16.28 -0.53
C PHE A 32 -1.82 -16.10 -0.93
N SER A 33 -2.69 -16.01 0.06
CA SER A 33 -4.09 -15.67 -0.09
C SER A 33 -4.49 -14.58 0.93
N GLN A 34 -5.55 -13.84 0.62
CA GLN A 34 -6.12 -12.89 1.60
C GLN A 34 -6.59 -13.58 2.90
N LYS A 35 -6.80 -14.90 2.88
CA LYS A 35 -7.14 -15.65 4.10
C LYS A 35 -5.97 -15.70 5.09
N ASP A 36 -4.74 -15.68 4.59
CA ASP A 36 -3.53 -15.76 5.42
C ASP A 36 -3.32 -14.49 6.25
N ILE A 37 -3.72 -13.32 5.71
CA ILE A 37 -3.78 -12.04 6.44
C ILE A 37 -4.65 -12.18 7.69
N ARG A 38 -5.81 -12.81 7.53
CA ARG A 38 -6.77 -12.99 8.62
C ARG A 38 -6.23 -13.91 9.70
N THR A 39 -5.56 -14.98 9.29
CA THR A 39 -4.89 -15.90 10.22
C THR A 39 -3.77 -15.18 10.98
N ALA A 40 -2.89 -14.46 10.27
CA ALA A 40 -1.79 -13.72 10.88
C ALA A 40 -2.28 -12.67 11.88
N MET A 41 -3.26 -11.85 11.50
CA MET A 41 -3.85 -10.86 12.39
C MET A 41 -4.60 -11.50 13.57
N GLY A 42 -5.28 -12.63 13.35
CA GLY A 42 -5.90 -13.40 14.41
C GLY A 42 -4.90 -13.86 15.48
N VAL A 43 -3.68 -14.23 15.08
CA VAL A 43 -2.58 -14.56 16.02
C VAL A 43 -2.15 -13.33 16.80
N TYR A 44 -1.95 -12.19 16.13
CA TYR A 44 -1.58 -10.93 16.80
C TYR A 44 -2.65 -10.46 17.81
N MET A 45 -3.94 -10.64 17.50
CA MET A 45 -5.05 -10.26 18.37
C MET A 45 -5.27 -11.24 19.53
N LYS A 46 -5.15 -12.56 19.30
CA LYS A 46 -5.32 -13.59 20.34
C LYS A 46 -4.16 -13.68 21.33
N GLY A 47 -2.99 -13.13 20.99
CA GLY A 47 -1.79 -13.22 21.82
C GLY A 47 -1.93 -12.67 23.25
N LYS A 48 -3.03 -11.97 23.60
CA LYS A 48 -3.24 -11.41 24.95
C LYS A 48 -4.70 -11.30 25.43
N GLU A 49 -5.66 -12.10 24.95
CA GLU A 49 -6.93 -12.28 25.71
C GLU A 49 -6.66 -12.81 27.15
N SER A 50 -5.45 -13.32 27.41
CA SER A 50 -4.98 -13.85 28.69
C SER A 50 -4.33 -12.84 29.65
N LEU A 51 -4.25 -11.54 29.32
CA LEU A 51 -3.56 -10.54 30.15
C LEU A 51 -4.42 -9.33 30.54
N ILE A 52 -5.76 -9.46 30.43
CA ILE A 52 -6.70 -8.52 31.04
C ILE A 52 -6.75 -8.80 32.54
N SER A 53 -5.64 -8.53 33.23
CA SER A 53 -5.57 -8.42 34.68
C SER A 53 -4.67 -7.24 35.03
N SER A 54 -5.33 -6.10 35.23
CA SER A 54 -4.98 -5.05 36.21
C SER A 54 -3.67 -4.26 36.05
N ASP A 55 -3.42 -3.61 34.91
CA ASP A 55 -2.58 -2.38 34.90
C ASP A 55 -2.88 -1.46 33.69
N GLU A 56 -3.80 -0.50 33.85
CA GLU A 56 -4.65 0.00 32.75
C GLU A 56 -4.11 1.19 31.91
N GLY A 57 -2.94 1.76 32.21
CA GLY A 57 -2.46 2.97 31.53
C GLY A 57 -1.34 2.75 30.50
N LEU A 58 -0.22 2.17 30.95
CA LEU A 58 1.01 2.08 30.18
C LEU A 58 1.03 0.88 29.22
N GLU A 59 0.44 -0.24 29.64
CA GLU A 59 0.33 -1.46 28.82
C GLU A 59 -0.61 -1.27 27.61
N ALA A 60 -1.66 -0.45 27.76
CA ALA A 60 -2.60 -0.15 26.68
C ALA A 60 -1.91 0.61 25.53
N SER A 61 -1.07 1.59 25.85
CA SER A 61 -0.30 2.35 24.86
C SER A 61 0.72 1.47 24.12
N ALA A 62 1.45 0.64 24.86
CA ALA A 62 2.39 -0.33 24.28
C ALA A 62 1.68 -1.36 23.38
N HIS A 63 0.47 -1.77 23.76
CA HIS A 63 -0.34 -2.71 22.98
C HIS A 63 -0.87 -2.10 21.69
N ILE A 64 -1.36 -0.86 21.72
CA ILE A 64 -1.78 -0.12 20.52
C ILE A 64 -0.60 0.00 19.54
N LYS A 65 0.59 0.33 20.05
CA LYS A 65 1.81 0.40 19.24
C LYS A 65 2.16 -0.96 18.63
N TYR A 66 2.16 -2.03 19.42
CA TYR A 66 2.42 -3.39 18.95
C TYR A 66 1.47 -3.82 17.83
N LEU A 67 0.17 -3.58 17.99
CA LEU A 67 -0.82 -3.91 16.97
C LEU A 67 -0.65 -3.05 15.72
N SER A 68 -0.31 -1.77 15.87
CA SER A 68 0.01 -0.89 14.75
C SER A 68 1.23 -1.40 13.97
N ASP A 69 2.31 -1.78 14.66
CA ASP A 69 3.51 -2.34 14.04
C ASP A 69 3.24 -3.67 13.34
N ALA A 70 2.42 -4.54 13.94
CA ALA A 70 1.99 -5.80 13.34
C ALA A 70 1.15 -5.58 12.07
N LYS A 71 0.19 -4.64 12.12
CA LYS A 71 -0.60 -4.20 10.95
C LYS A 71 0.32 -3.74 9.83
N ASN A 72 1.30 -2.89 10.15
CA ASN A 72 2.26 -2.38 9.18
C ASN A 72 3.07 -3.50 8.54
N LYS A 73 3.59 -4.46 9.31
CA LYS A 73 4.35 -5.61 8.77
C LYS A 73 3.50 -6.48 7.84
N ILE A 74 2.27 -6.80 8.24
CA ILE A 74 1.37 -7.63 7.43
C ILE A 74 0.99 -6.91 6.14
N ARG A 75 0.76 -5.59 6.22
CA ARG A 75 0.50 -4.73 5.08
C ARG A 75 1.66 -4.76 4.08
N GLU A 76 2.91 -4.65 4.55
CA GLU A 76 4.08 -4.71 3.69
C GLU A 76 4.21 -6.06 2.96
N VAL A 77 3.98 -7.19 3.66
CA VAL A 77 3.95 -8.53 3.05
C VAL A 77 2.81 -8.65 2.04
N LEU A 78 1.63 -8.14 2.36
CA LEU A 78 0.48 -8.12 1.46
C LEU A 78 0.82 -7.41 0.14
N PHE A 79 1.41 -6.22 0.22
CA PHE A 79 1.82 -5.48 -0.96
C PHE A 79 2.83 -6.28 -1.78
N TYR A 80 3.84 -6.86 -1.15
CA TYR A 80 4.82 -7.67 -1.87
C TYR A 80 4.20 -8.87 -2.59
N CYS A 81 3.33 -9.63 -1.90
CA CYS A 81 2.69 -10.81 -2.49
C CYS A 81 1.63 -10.46 -3.55
N SER A 82 0.96 -9.32 -3.41
CA SER A 82 -0.12 -8.90 -4.31
C SER A 82 0.38 -8.09 -5.50
N ASN A 83 1.57 -7.52 -5.41
CA ASN A 83 2.23 -6.80 -6.49
C ASN A 83 2.75 -7.81 -7.52
N MET A 84 1.93 -8.13 -8.53
CA MET A 84 2.30 -9.04 -9.62
C MET A 84 3.08 -8.37 -10.76
N TYR A 85 3.28 -7.05 -10.68
CA TYR A 85 3.66 -6.26 -11.85
C TYR A 85 5.01 -5.54 -11.69
N GLN A 86 5.55 -5.45 -10.48
CA GLN A 86 6.96 -5.16 -10.26
C GLN A 86 7.75 -6.45 -10.16
N CYS A 87 8.97 -6.43 -10.67
CA CYS A 87 9.91 -7.52 -10.43
C CYS A 87 10.13 -7.66 -8.91
N HIS A 88 9.76 -8.80 -8.33
CA HIS A 88 9.96 -9.06 -6.89
C HIS A 88 11.41 -8.96 -6.47
N LYS A 89 12.33 -9.35 -7.37
CA LYS A 89 13.77 -9.13 -7.18
C LYS A 89 14.08 -7.63 -7.09
N GLN A 90 13.49 -6.79 -7.92
CA GLN A 90 13.67 -5.34 -7.86
C GLN A 90 13.06 -4.74 -6.59
N ALA A 91 11.90 -5.22 -6.13
CA ALA A 91 11.30 -4.76 -4.87
C ALA A 91 12.22 -5.09 -3.66
N ILE A 92 12.81 -6.28 -3.64
CA ILE A 92 13.81 -6.68 -2.64
C ILE A 92 15.10 -5.86 -2.79
N VAL A 93 15.57 -5.63 -4.02
CA VAL A 93 16.76 -4.81 -4.26
C VAL A 93 16.52 -3.39 -3.79
N ASN A 94 15.38 -2.78 -4.10
CA ASN A 94 15.00 -1.44 -3.64
C ASN A 94 14.91 -1.35 -2.11
N TYR A 95 14.54 -2.43 -1.41
CA TYR A 95 14.60 -2.49 0.04
C TYR A 95 16.04 -2.33 0.57
N PHE A 96 17.02 -2.91 -0.12
CA PHE A 96 18.44 -2.80 0.25
C PHE A 96 19.18 -1.67 -0.50
N ALA A 97 18.50 -0.99 -1.41
CA ALA A 97 19.04 0.11 -2.21
C ALA A 97 19.20 1.36 -1.36
N TRP A 98 20.12 2.23 -1.76
CA TRP A 98 20.34 3.51 -1.08
C TRP A 98 19.30 4.54 -1.58
N PRO A 99 18.97 5.58 -0.79
CA PRO A 99 17.91 6.54 -1.13
C PRO A 99 18.08 7.27 -2.47
N GLU A 100 19.29 7.26 -3.03
CA GLU A 100 19.65 7.95 -4.27
C GLU A 100 19.51 7.06 -5.52
N ASP A 101 19.11 5.80 -5.37
CA ASP A 101 18.97 4.89 -6.51
C ASP A 101 17.71 5.20 -7.35
N PRO A 102 17.85 5.37 -8.68
CA PRO A 102 16.74 5.70 -9.56
C PRO A 102 15.74 4.55 -9.70
N LEU A 103 14.45 4.89 -9.76
CA LEU A 103 13.37 3.92 -9.73
C LEU A 103 13.03 3.34 -11.12
N PRO A 104 12.53 2.09 -11.19
CA PRO A 104 12.47 1.33 -12.44
C PRO A 104 11.28 1.64 -13.36
N GLN A 105 10.44 2.65 -13.06
CA GLN A 105 9.26 2.91 -13.88
C GLN A 105 8.88 4.38 -13.92
N GLU A 106 9.02 5.01 -15.09
CA GLU A 106 8.39 6.30 -15.41
C GLU A 106 6.87 6.12 -15.49
N TYR A 107 6.16 6.13 -14.35
CA TYR A 107 4.77 6.59 -14.41
C TYR A 107 4.79 8.11 -14.51
N ALA A 108 3.92 8.67 -15.36
CA ALA A 108 3.96 10.10 -15.61
C ALA A 108 3.55 10.89 -14.37
N GLN A 109 4.35 11.90 -14.03
CA GLN A 109 4.07 12.87 -12.97
C GLN A 109 2.62 13.40 -13.02
N SER A 110 2.07 13.58 -14.22
CA SER A 110 0.68 13.99 -14.43
C SER A 110 -0.35 13.02 -13.83
N ASP A 111 -0.15 11.71 -13.99
CA ASP A 111 -1.09 10.70 -13.53
C ASP A 111 -1.00 10.52 -12.01
N ALA A 112 0.20 10.62 -11.44
CA ALA A 112 0.42 10.62 -9.99
C ALA A 112 -0.27 11.81 -9.33
N LEU A 113 -0.08 13.02 -9.87
CA LEU A 113 -0.74 14.23 -9.36
C LEU A 113 -2.26 14.14 -9.48
N LYS A 114 -2.79 13.63 -10.60
CA LYS A 114 -4.24 13.46 -10.77
C LYS A 114 -4.81 12.42 -9.79
N MET A 115 -4.08 11.34 -9.52
CA MET A 115 -4.50 10.35 -8.53
C MET A 115 -4.54 10.93 -7.12
N LEU A 116 -3.58 11.78 -6.74
CA LEU A 116 -3.62 12.50 -5.47
C LEU A 116 -4.84 13.43 -5.38
N GLU A 117 -5.13 14.16 -6.45
CA GLU A 117 -6.31 15.03 -6.52
C GLU A 117 -7.61 14.22 -6.30
N VAL A 118 -7.74 13.08 -7.00
CA VAL A 118 -8.87 12.16 -6.82
C VAL A 118 -9.00 11.72 -5.37
N ILE A 119 -7.91 11.22 -4.76
CA ILE A 119 -7.92 10.75 -3.37
C ILE A 119 -8.35 11.88 -2.43
N ASN A 120 -7.72 13.05 -2.55
CA ASN A 120 -8.01 14.21 -1.71
C ASN A 120 -9.48 14.66 -1.81
N VAL A 121 -10.06 14.65 -3.01
CA VAL A 121 -11.48 15.01 -3.21
C VAL A 121 -12.40 13.95 -2.63
N ILE A 122 -12.21 12.67 -2.97
CA ILE A 122 -13.16 11.64 -2.57
C ILE A 122 -13.10 11.36 -1.06
N THR A 123 -11.93 11.45 -0.42
CA THR A 123 -11.85 11.23 1.04
C THR A 123 -12.36 12.43 1.84
N LYS A 124 -12.26 13.66 1.32
CA LYS A 124 -12.81 14.86 1.97
C LYS A 124 -14.32 15.01 1.78
N MET A 125 -14.86 14.64 0.63
CA MET A 125 -16.29 14.81 0.32
C MET A 125 -17.14 13.68 0.91
N GLU A 126 -16.56 12.50 1.07
CA GLU A 126 -17.25 11.29 1.58
C GLU A 126 -16.86 10.98 3.03
N GLN A 127 -16.65 12.00 3.88
CA GLN A 127 -16.15 11.85 5.26
C GLN A 127 -16.92 10.86 6.17
N GLN A 128 -18.10 10.39 5.75
CA GLN A 128 -18.92 9.41 6.45
C GLN A 128 -18.90 8.01 5.84
N GLN A 129 -18.32 7.82 4.65
CA GLN A 129 -18.31 6.55 3.93
C GLN A 129 -16.89 6.04 3.71
N GLN A 130 -16.73 4.73 3.91
CA GLN A 130 -15.47 4.05 3.65
C GLN A 130 -15.12 4.07 2.16
N ILE A 131 -13.94 4.61 1.83
CA ILE A 131 -13.39 4.65 0.48
C ILE A 131 -12.48 3.45 0.28
N THR A 132 -12.83 2.59 -0.67
CA THR A 132 -12.00 1.43 -1.03
C THR A 132 -11.01 1.78 -2.14
N ARG A 133 -9.97 0.96 -2.30
CA ARG A 133 -9.01 1.09 -3.42
C ARG A 133 -9.67 1.06 -4.79
N ASN A 134 -10.73 0.25 -4.95
CA ASN A 134 -11.54 0.23 -6.18
C ASN A 134 -12.19 1.59 -6.44
N ASN A 135 -12.71 2.27 -5.40
CA ASN A 135 -13.33 3.58 -5.58
C ASN A 135 -12.34 4.60 -6.13
N VAL A 136 -11.11 4.66 -5.59
CA VAL A 136 -10.04 5.53 -6.11
C VAL A 136 -9.77 5.23 -7.59
N VAL A 137 -9.52 3.97 -7.92
CA VAL A 137 -9.14 3.57 -9.28
C VAL A 137 -10.29 3.77 -10.26
N ASP A 138 -11.52 3.48 -9.88
CA ASP A 138 -12.69 3.62 -10.75
C ASP A 138 -13.03 5.10 -11.00
N VAL A 139 -12.82 5.99 -10.01
CA VAL A 139 -12.95 7.45 -10.20
C VAL A 139 -11.82 7.99 -11.07
N PHE A 140 -10.56 7.63 -10.78
CA PHE A 140 -9.40 8.01 -11.59
C PHE A 140 -9.54 7.56 -13.06
N ARG A 141 -10.13 6.38 -13.29
CA ARG A 141 -10.36 5.85 -14.64
C ARG A 141 -11.64 6.37 -15.30
N GLN A 142 -12.49 7.12 -14.58
CA GLN A 142 -13.80 7.57 -15.02
C GLN A 142 -14.69 6.40 -15.47
N SER A 143 -14.71 5.34 -14.67
CA SER A 143 -15.50 4.13 -14.92
C SER A 143 -16.98 4.48 -15.10
N GLN A 144 -17.59 3.96 -16.17
CA GLN A 144 -19.01 4.18 -16.48
C GLN A 144 -19.94 3.18 -15.76
N ALA A 145 -19.41 2.39 -14.82
CA ALA A 145 -20.22 1.48 -14.01
C ALA A 145 -21.31 2.26 -13.25
N LYS A 146 -22.52 1.71 -13.20
CA LYS A 146 -23.72 2.41 -12.71
C LYS A 146 -23.56 2.87 -11.26
N ASP A 147 -22.98 2.02 -10.42
CA ASP A 147 -22.68 2.26 -9.01
C ASP A 147 -21.64 3.38 -8.82
N VAL A 148 -20.57 3.37 -9.63
CA VAL A 148 -19.54 4.41 -9.61
C VAL A 148 -20.13 5.76 -10.00
N LYS A 149 -20.90 5.80 -11.10
CA LYS A 149 -21.52 7.04 -11.59
C LYS A 149 -22.59 7.58 -10.62
N SER A 150 -23.38 6.71 -9.98
CA SER A 150 -24.35 7.15 -8.98
C SER A 150 -23.67 7.76 -7.74
N ARG A 151 -22.52 7.22 -7.33
CA ARG A 151 -21.82 7.66 -6.12
C ARG A 151 -20.95 8.89 -6.39
N PHE A 152 -20.08 8.83 -7.40
CA PHE A 152 -19.05 9.83 -7.65
C PHE A 152 -19.32 10.74 -8.86
N GLY A 153 -20.38 10.49 -9.63
CA GLY A 153 -20.64 11.20 -10.89
C GLY A 153 -20.89 12.70 -10.76
N HIS A 154 -21.23 13.17 -9.55
CA HIS A 154 -21.43 14.59 -9.25
C HIS A 154 -20.12 15.34 -8.97
N LEU A 155 -19.01 14.62 -8.73
CA LEU A 155 -17.73 15.23 -8.39
C LEU A 155 -17.06 15.83 -9.62
N ALA A 156 -16.54 17.06 -9.49
CA ALA A 156 -15.83 17.74 -10.58
C ALA A 156 -14.64 16.90 -11.09
N VAL A 157 -13.87 16.30 -10.17
CA VAL A 157 -12.72 15.45 -10.51
C VAL A 157 -13.11 14.21 -11.34
N TYR A 158 -14.34 13.72 -11.21
CA TYR A 158 -14.84 12.61 -12.02
C TYR A 158 -15.27 13.07 -13.43
N GLN A 159 -15.80 14.29 -13.55
CA GLN A 159 -16.29 14.85 -14.81
C GLN A 159 -15.18 15.46 -15.68
N GLU A 160 -14.09 15.90 -15.06
CA GLU A 160 -12.98 16.58 -15.72
C GLU A 160 -12.24 15.66 -16.70
N LYS A 161 -12.14 16.07 -17.97
CA LYS A 161 -11.37 15.33 -18.96
C LYS A 161 -9.88 15.60 -18.77
N PHE A 162 -9.09 14.55 -18.63
CA PHE A 162 -7.63 14.64 -18.60
C PHE A 162 -6.99 13.57 -19.47
N THR A 163 -5.80 13.84 -19.98
CA THR A 163 -5.03 12.89 -20.78
C THR A 163 -4.29 11.92 -19.86
N ARG A 164 -4.92 10.78 -19.58
CA ARG A 164 -4.34 9.70 -18.78
C ARG A 164 -3.30 8.90 -19.58
N LYS A 165 -2.11 8.67 -19.02
CA LYS A 165 -1.10 7.80 -19.63
C LYS A 165 -1.30 6.32 -19.23
N LEU A 166 -1.70 6.06 -17.98
CA LEU A 166 -2.04 4.72 -17.48
C LEU A 166 -3.35 4.23 -18.10
N LYS A 167 -3.31 3.16 -18.91
CA LYS A 167 -4.48 2.72 -19.68
C LYS A 167 -5.30 1.66 -18.94
N THR A 168 -4.63 0.73 -18.28
CA THR A 168 -5.28 -0.44 -17.69
C THR A 168 -5.77 -0.17 -16.25
N LYS A 169 -6.58 -1.09 -15.70
CA LYS A 169 -7.00 -0.96 -14.29
C LYS A 169 -5.83 -1.28 -13.36
N GLU A 170 -5.01 -2.22 -13.81
CA GLU A 170 -3.83 -2.77 -13.18
C GLU A 170 -2.75 -1.70 -13.04
N ASP A 171 -2.49 -0.91 -14.10
CA ASP A 171 -1.56 0.23 -14.08
C ASP A 171 -1.95 1.27 -13.01
N ALA A 172 -3.25 1.54 -12.86
CA ALA A 172 -3.76 2.48 -11.87
C ALA A 172 -3.64 1.94 -10.44
N PHE A 173 -3.83 0.63 -10.24
CA PHE A 173 -3.56 -0.01 -8.95
C PHE A 173 -2.08 0.05 -8.59
N LEU A 174 -1.19 -0.13 -9.57
CA LEU A 174 0.25 -0.05 -9.33
C LEU A 174 0.69 1.33 -8.87
N LEU A 175 0.16 2.38 -9.51
CA LEU A 175 0.41 3.73 -9.06
C LEU A 175 -0.10 3.93 -7.62
N LEU A 176 -1.30 3.45 -7.31
CA LEU A 176 -1.85 3.55 -5.95
C LEU A 176 -1.02 2.76 -4.92
N ASP A 177 -0.56 1.55 -5.26
CA ASP A 177 0.35 0.76 -4.42
C ASP A 177 1.64 1.55 -4.14
N ASP A 178 2.27 2.11 -5.18
CA ASP A 178 3.52 2.87 -5.04
C ASP A 178 3.34 4.14 -4.18
N LEU A 179 2.26 4.91 -4.38
CA LEU A 179 1.94 6.09 -3.57
C LEU A 179 1.75 5.74 -2.08
N VAL A 180 1.11 4.60 -1.82
CA VAL A 180 0.92 4.07 -0.47
C VAL A 180 2.25 3.62 0.15
N LEU A 181 3.06 2.89 -0.59
CA LEU A 181 4.36 2.39 -0.14
C LEU A 181 5.31 3.54 0.21
N ARG A 182 5.23 4.65 -0.52
CA ARG A 182 6.00 5.89 -0.27
C ARG A 182 5.45 6.75 0.85
N LYS A 183 4.39 6.32 1.55
CA LYS A 183 3.74 7.09 2.63
C LYS A 183 3.27 8.47 2.14
N ILE A 184 2.74 8.51 0.92
CA ILE A 184 2.06 9.69 0.34
C ILE A 184 0.55 9.54 0.57
N VAL A 185 0.03 8.32 0.42
CA VAL A 185 -1.37 7.96 0.66
C VAL A 185 -1.47 7.12 1.94
N GLU A 186 -2.41 7.49 2.80
CA GLU A 186 -2.71 6.76 4.03
C GLU A 186 -3.90 5.83 3.83
N GLU A 187 -3.78 4.60 4.33
CA GLU A 187 -4.84 3.60 4.31
C GLU A 187 -4.88 2.86 5.64
N ASP A 188 -6.07 2.44 6.06
CA ASP A 188 -6.27 1.58 7.21
C ASP A 188 -6.78 0.19 6.79
N ILE A 189 -6.45 -0.80 7.61
CA ILE A 189 -6.94 -2.16 7.50
C ILE A 189 -7.87 -2.41 8.68
N ILE A 190 -9.17 -2.51 8.38
CA ILE A 190 -10.18 -2.86 9.37
C ILE A 190 -10.45 -4.37 9.27
N LEU A 191 -10.39 -5.02 10.43
CA LEU A 191 -10.80 -6.39 10.60
C LEU A 191 -12.10 -6.44 11.40
N ASN A 192 -13.16 -6.97 10.79
CA ASN A 192 -14.39 -7.22 11.53
C ASN A 192 -14.48 -8.71 11.84
N ARG A 193 -14.77 -9.04 13.10
CA ARG A 193 -15.12 -10.41 13.47
C ARG A 193 -16.53 -10.68 12.96
N THR A 194 -16.72 -11.76 12.19
CA THR A 194 -18.07 -12.15 11.79
C THR A 194 -18.86 -12.59 13.02
N SER A 195 -20.16 -12.37 13.03
CA SER A 195 -21.07 -12.74 14.13
C SER A 195 -21.00 -14.21 14.54
N THR A 196 -20.53 -15.08 13.64
CA THR A 196 -20.28 -16.52 13.88
C THR A 196 -18.94 -16.83 14.59
N GLY A 197 -18.17 -15.81 14.99
CA GLY A 197 -17.05 -15.93 15.93
C GLY A 197 -15.76 -16.58 15.39
N GLN A 198 -15.82 -17.30 14.26
CA GLN A 198 -14.69 -18.08 13.71
C GLN A 198 -14.00 -17.43 12.50
N ASN A 199 -14.61 -16.43 11.85
CA ASN A 199 -14.03 -15.77 10.68
C ASN A 199 -13.82 -14.28 10.94
N TYR A 200 -12.75 -13.74 10.37
CA TYR A 200 -12.53 -12.29 10.26
C TYR A 200 -12.84 -11.86 8.82
N THR A 201 -13.29 -10.63 8.60
CA THR A 201 -13.27 -10.00 7.27
C THR A 201 -12.16 -8.96 7.27
N CYS A 202 -11.48 -8.80 6.14
CA CYS A 202 -10.40 -7.83 5.99
C CYS A 202 -10.79 -6.84 4.91
N SER A 203 -10.86 -5.57 5.27
CA SER A 203 -11.20 -4.49 4.36
C SER A 203 -10.14 -3.40 4.46
N ILE A 204 -9.65 -2.97 3.29
CA ILE A 204 -8.62 -1.94 3.16
C ILE A 204 -9.31 -0.66 2.69
N PHE A 205 -9.13 0.41 3.45
CA PHE A 205 -9.75 1.69 3.18
C PHE A 205 -8.71 2.78 3.03
N VAL A 206 -8.94 3.70 2.11
CA VAL A 206 -8.11 4.87 1.87
C VAL A 206 -8.59 5.98 2.80
N LEU A 207 -7.72 6.42 3.71
CA LEU A 207 -8.01 7.49 4.67
C LEU A 207 -7.80 8.86 4.05
N GLY A 208 -6.78 9.00 3.20
CA GLY A 208 -6.47 10.26 2.54
C GLY A 208 -5.00 10.41 2.18
N LEU A 209 -4.57 11.66 2.11
CA LEU A 209 -3.19 12.03 1.84
C LEU A 209 -2.47 12.38 3.14
N VAL A 210 -1.20 12.03 3.22
CA VAL A 210 -0.31 12.48 4.30
C VAL A 210 -0.01 13.97 4.15
N GLU A 211 0.28 14.66 5.25
CA GLU A 211 0.80 16.02 5.21
C GLU A 211 2.01 16.12 4.26
N ASP A 212 2.03 17.19 3.47
CA ASP A 212 3.04 17.46 2.43
C ASP A 212 3.13 16.44 1.28
N ALA A 213 2.08 15.64 1.05
CA ALA A 213 2.02 14.66 -0.05
C ALA A 213 2.48 15.22 -1.41
N LEU A 214 2.05 16.44 -1.77
CA LEU A 214 2.44 17.08 -3.02
C LEU A 214 3.94 17.40 -3.05
N ALA A 215 4.49 17.96 -1.97
CA ALA A 215 5.91 18.29 -1.89
C ALA A 215 6.79 17.03 -1.99
N LYS A 216 6.38 15.92 -1.36
CA LYS A 216 7.05 14.62 -1.48
C LYS A 216 7.07 14.12 -2.93
N ILE A 217 5.95 14.23 -3.65
CA ILE A 217 5.90 13.88 -5.06
C ILE A 217 6.84 14.74 -5.90
N TYR A 218 6.80 16.07 -5.73
CA TYR A 218 7.67 16.97 -6.49
C TYR A 218 9.15 16.69 -6.22
N SER A 219 9.52 16.38 -4.96
CA SER A 219 10.88 16.00 -4.60
C SER A 219 11.34 14.71 -5.31
N ILE A 220 10.48 13.70 -5.42
CA ILE A 220 10.79 12.44 -6.10
C ILE A 220 11.08 12.68 -7.59
N PHE A 221 10.21 13.44 -8.26
CA PHE A 221 10.37 13.73 -9.69
C PHE A 221 11.55 14.67 -9.98
N ALA A 222 11.85 15.63 -9.10
CA ALA A 222 13.03 16.49 -9.22
C ALA A 222 14.34 15.70 -9.10
N CYS A 223 14.39 14.73 -8.20
CA CYS A 223 15.56 13.86 -8.03
C CYS A 223 15.82 13.00 -9.29
N LEU A 224 14.76 12.42 -9.88
CA LEU A 224 14.84 11.68 -11.14
C LEU A 224 15.35 12.53 -12.31
N ALA A 225 14.87 13.78 -12.44
CA ALA A 225 15.31 14.69 -13.50
C ALA A 225 16.81 15.01 -13.41
N ASN A 226 17.33 15.19 -12.20
CA ASN A 226 18.75 15.47 -11.98
C ASN A 226 19.63 14.25 -12.29
N LEU A 227 19.22 13.04 -11.89
CA LEU A 227 19.91 11.78 -12.20
C LEU A 227 20.00 11.49 -13.71
N ILE A 228 18.93 11.80 -14.45
CA ILE A 228 18.91 11.65 -15.93
C ILE A 228 19.83 12.69 -16.60
N SER A 229 19.99 13.87 -16.01
CA SER A 229 20.91 14.90 -16.55
C SER A 229 22.38 14.57 -16.34
N MET A 230 22.71 13.80 -15.29
CA MET A 230 24.08 13.38 -14.97
C MET A 230 24.55 12.14 -15.73
N THR A 231 23.65 11.47 -16.45
CA THR A 231 23.94 10.26 -17.26
C THR A 231 23.99 10.52 -18.77
N LYS A 232 23.93 11.79 -19.19
CA LYS A 232 24.20 12.26 -20.56
C LYS A 232 25.50 13.06 -20.61
#